data_AF-A0A7J7LE85-F1
#
_entry.id   AF-A0A7J7LE85-F1
#
_cell.length_a   1.000
_cell.length_b   1.000
_cell.length_c   1.000
_cell.angle_alpha   90.00
_cell.angle_beta   90.00
_cell.angle_gamma   90.00
#
_symmetry.space_group_name_H-M   'P 1'
#
loop_
_entity.id
_entity.type
_entity.pdbx_description
1 polymer ?
#
loop_
_entity_poly.entity_id
_entity_poly.type
_entity_poly.pdbx_seq_one_letter_code
_entity_poly.pdbx_strand_id
1 'polypeptide(L)'
;MWVFMGFEKSRLALKRAWPKILQVLCIFKEQGLDLAALLSLSAFSFHDRNFNHHTLWPWKVQELVEKVLKNGVFRMLRGDVTRFLRTILIGTTVVNVGPTALVIEAAATISEITPKSTTIHYATEVARAKLRRANVNFLSAPVKDGTTGTVIVLTTPDAQRTMLAYQGTSSIVNYDSSLASVISKTSILVVEGYLFELPHTIKAITKACEDAHRNGALVAVTASDVSCIERHYDDFWEIIGNQADIVFANSDEARALCHFSSTESPVSTTKYLSHFIPLISVTDGCRGSYIGVKGEAVYIPPSPCVPVDTCGAGDAYASGFLYGMLRGTWDLKGMGTLAAKVAAVVVGQQGTRLRVQDAVELAGSFEAHLESSGVISDVESSDHISSL
;
A
#
# COMPACT_ATOMS: atom_id res chain seq x y z
N MET A 1 54.23 3.76 15.27
CA MET A 1 54.30 2.69 16.29
C MET A 1 52.92 2.29 16.85
N TRP A 2 51.95 3.21 16.99
CA TRP A 2 50.61 2.90 17.51
C TRP A 2 49.62 2.23 16.53
N VAL A 3 49.76 2.46 15.22
CA VAL A 3 48.87 1.85 14.20
C VAL A 3 49.15 0.34 14.01
N PHE A 4 50.40 -0.10 14.21
CA PHE A 4 50.77 -1.51 14.11
C PHE A 4 50.30 -2.36 15.30
N MET A 5 50.24 -1.78 16.52
CA MET A 5 49.72 -2.46 17.71
C MET A 5 48.20 -2.72 17.65
N GLY A 6 47.43 -1.88 16.95
CA GLY A 6 45.99 -2.07 16.74
C GLY A 6 45.68 -3.25 15.81
N PHE A 7 46.47 -3.40 14.74
CA PHE A 7 46.30 -4.50 13.77
C PHE A 7 46.64 -5.88 14.36
N GLU A 8 47.67 -5.97 15.21
CA GLU A 8 48.01 -7.23 15.89
C GLU A 8 46.96 -7.64 16.93
N LYS A 9 46.39 -6.70 17.69
CA LYS A 9 45.30 -6.99 18.65
C LYS A 9 44.03 -7.46 17.93
N SER A 10 43.67 -6.85 16.82
CA SER A 10 42.51 -7.24 16.00
C SER A 10 42.69 -8.61 15.37
N ARG A 11 43.90 -8.93 14.86
CA ARG A 11 44.22 -10.23 14.27
C ARG A 11 44.26 -11.36 15.32
N LEU A 12 44.67 -11.05 16.56
CA LEU A 12 44.66 -11.99 17.69
C LEU A 12 43.23 -12.24 18.22
N ALA A 13 42.39 -11.21 18.26
CA ALA A 13 40.99 -11.32 18.64
C ALA A 13 40.19 -12.15 17.61
N LEU A 14 40.41 -11.90 16.30
CA LEU A 14 39.77 -12.67 15.24
C LEU A 14 40.22 -14.13 15.26
N LYS A 15 41.53 -14.41 15.46
CA LYS A 15 42.05 -15.79 15.61
C LYS A 15 41.51 -16.51 16.83
N ARG A 16 41.21 -15.81 17.94
CA ARG A 16 40.61 -16.41 19.15
C ARG A 16 39.11 -16.66 19.01
N ALA A 17 38.40 -15.85 18.21
CA ALA A 17 36.96 -16.01 17.96
C ALA A 17 36.65 -17.02 16.83
N TRP A 18 37.58 -17.20 15.88
CA TRP A 18 37.41 -18.06 14.69
C TRP A 18 37.01 -19.51 14.99
N PRO A 19 37.55 -20.21 16.01
CA PRO A 19 37.13 -21.58 16.34
C PRO A 19 35.70 -21.65 16.89
N LYS A 20 35.25 -20.61 17.62
CA LYS A 20 33.89 -20.51 18.15
C LYS A 20 32.89 -20.14 17.05
N ILE A 21 33.29 -19.29 16.11
CA ILE A 21 32.49 -18.94 14.93
C ILE A 21 32.32 -20.17 14.01
N LEU A 22 33.36 -20.98 13.83
CA LEU A 22 33.27 -22.24 13.09
C LEU A 22 32.41 -23.30 13.81
N GLN A 23 32.47 -23.40 15.14
CA GLN A 23 31.56 -24.27 15.90
C GLN A 23 30.09 -23.82 15.76
N VAL A 24 29.83 -22.52 15.81
CA VAL A 24 28.49 -21.95 15.63
C VAL A 24 27.99 -22.19 14.19
N LEU A 25 28.83 -21.96 13.18
CA LEU A 25 28.48 -22.22 11.77
C LEU A 25 28.32 -23.71 11.44
N CYS A 26 29.06 -24.61 12.10
CA CYS A 26 28.85 -26.07 11.98
C CYS A 26 27.54 -26.51 12.66
N ILE A 27 27.16 -25.92 13.79
CA ILE A 27 25.88 -26.18 14.47
C ILE A 27 24.70 -25.67 13.61
N PHE A 28 24.84 -24.51 12.97
CA PHE A 28 23.83 -23.96 12.04
C PHE A 28 23.70 -24.72 10.70
N LYS A 29 24.71 -25.50 10.30
CA LYS A 29 24.72 -26.21 9.00
C LYS A 29 24.15 -27.63 9.08
N GLU A 30 24.15 -28.27 10.24
CA GLU A 30 23.77 -29.69 10.36
C GLU A 30 22.34 -29.97 10.84
N GLN A 31 21.63 -29.03 11.46
CA GLN A 31 20.30 -29.34 12.03
C GLN A 31 19.32 -28.17 11.88
N GLY A 32 18.56 -28.13 10.77
CA GLY A 32 17.46 -27.18 10.52
C GLY A 32 16.32 -27.25 11.56
N LEU A 33 16.62 -26.88 12.80
CA LEU A 33 15.83 -27.02 14.02
C LEU A 33 16.02 -25.83 14.98
N ASP A 34 16.43 -24.67 14.46
CA ASP A 34 16.73 -23.48 15.28
C ASP A 34 15.50 -22.73 15.81
N LEU A 35 14.32 -22.90 15.18
CA LEU A 35 13.14 -22.12 15.54
C LEU A 35 12.47 -22.61 16.83
N ALA A 36 12.54 -23.91 17.13
CA ALA A 36 11.87 -24.54 18.27
C ALA A 36 12.62 -24.34 19.60
N ALA A 37 13.96 -24.27 19.57
CA ALA A 37 14.76 -24.03 20.76
C ALA A 37 14.75 -22.55 21.20
N LEU A 38 14.78 -21.61 20.24
CA LEU A 38 14.63 -20.17 20.50
C LEU A 38 13.25 -19.82 21.08
N LEU A 39 12.20 -20.51 20.63
CA LEU A 39 10.84 -20.40 21.17
C LEU A 39 10.75 -20.84 22.65
N SER A 40 11.52 -21.86 23.03
CA SER A 40 11.50 -22.46 24.37
C SER A 40 12.27 -21.62 25.41
N LEU A 41 13.34 -20.92 24.99
CA LEU A 41 14.15 -20.06 25.86
C LEU A 41 13.52 -18.67 26.12
N SER A 42 12.58 -18.23 25.30
CA SER A 42 11.85 -16.96 25.51
C SER A 42 10.78 -17.00 26.62
N ALA A 43 10.43 -18.19 27.12
CA ALA A 43 9.42 -18.37 28.16
C ALA A 43 9.96 -18.29 29.60
N PHE A 44 11.27 -18.07 29.78
CA PHE A 44 11.92 -18.19 31.09
C PHE A 44 12.83 -17.00 31.42
N SER A 45 12.37 -15.77 31.23
CA SER A 45 12.96 -14.57 31.85
C SER A 45 12.07 -13.37 31.55
N PHE A 46 11.35 -12.86 32.55
CA PHE A 46 11.15 -11.43 32.86
C PHE A 46 9.99 -11.30 33.84
N HIS A 47 10.38 -11.21 35.12
CA HIS A 47 9.58 -10.68 36.21
C HIS A 47 10.20 -9.33 36.55
N ASP A 48 9.74 -8.23 35.95
CA ASP A 48 9.69 -6.92 36.62
C ASP A 48 8.90 -5.88 35.81
N ARG A 49 8.39 -4.89 36.54
CA ARG A 49 7.31 -3.97 36.22
C ARG A 49 7.71 -2.83 35.27
N ASN A 50 6.65 -2.24 34.69
CA ASN A 50 6.55 -0.97 33.96
C ASN A 50 6.84 -1.01 32.46
N PHE A 51 5.84 -1.41 31.68
CA PHE A 51 5.62 -0.88 30.33
C PHE A 51 4.11 -0.75 30.07
N ASN A 52 3.66 0.48 29.82
CA ASN A 52 2.27 0.86 29.57
C ASN A 52 1.72 0.24 28.28
N HIS A 53 0.44 -0.13 28.33
CA HIS A 53 -0.34 -0.79 27.28
C HIS A 53 -0.58 0.09 26.05
N HIS A 54 -0.44 -0.49 24.85
CA HIS A 54 -1.34 -0.23 23.72
C HIS A 54 -1.66 -1.54 23.01
N THR A 55 -2.96 -1.84 22.93
CA THR A 55 -3.54 -3.17 22.83
C THR A 55 -4.01 -3.44 21.40
N LEU A 56 -3.51 -4.51 20.76
CA LEU A 56 -4.29 -5.25 19.76
C LEU A 56 -5.40 -5.97 20.53
N TRP A 57 -6.66 -5.67 20.25
CA TRP A 57 -7.76 -6.20 21.02
C TRP A 57 -7.90 -7.72 20.78
N PRO A 58 -7.67 -8.57 21.80
CA PRO A 58 -7.61 -10.03 21.63
C PRO A 58 -8.89 -10.64 21.04
N TRP A 59 -10.05 -10.07 21.35
CA TRP A 59 -11.35 -10.52 20.83
C TRP A 59 -11.52 -10.33 19.31
N LYS A 60 -10.83 -9.36 18.70
CA LYS A 60 -10.98 -8.99 17.28
C LYS A 60 -10.12 -9.89 16.40
N VAL A 61 -8.96 -10.28 16.92
CA VAL A 61 -8.11 -11.33 16.35
C VAL A 61 -8.85 -12.67 16.38
N GLN A 62 -9.57 -12.96 17.48
CA GLN A 62 -10.38 -14.18 17.58
C GLN A 62 -11.59 -14.15 16.63
N GLU A 63 -12.27 -13.01 16.49
CA GLU A 63 -13.37 -12.81 15.53
C GLU A 63 -12.91 -12.97 14.06
N LEU A 64 -11.73 -12.43 13.71
CA LEU A 64 -11.12 -12.57 12.38
C LEU A 64 -10.70 -14.02 12.09
N VAL A 65 -10.18 -14.73 13.10
CA VAL A 65 -9.82 -16.14 12.98
C VAL A 65 -11.06 -17.01 12.81
N GLU A 66 -12.17 -16.70 13.48
CA GLU A 66 -13.43 -17.44 13.36
C GLU A 66 -14.16 -17.19 12.03
N LYS A 67 -14.10 -15.96 11.49
CA LYS A 67 -14.71 -15.61 10.19
C LYS A 67 -13.97 -16.17 8.97
N VAL A 68 -12.65 -16.36 9.05
CA VAL A 68 -11.81 -16.80 7.91
C VAL A 68 -11.79 -18.33 7.71
N LEU A 69 -12.32 -19.11 8.64
CA LEU A 69 -12.17 -20.57 8.64
C LEU A 69 -13.39 -21.33 8.11
N LYS A 70 -13.56 -21.36 6.79
CA LYS A 70 -14.24 -22.48 6.12
C LYS A 70 -13.37 -23.36 5.24
N ASN A 71 -12.17 -22.93 4.82
CA ASN A 71 -11.15 -23.80 4.21
C ASN A 71 -9.79 -23.09 4.17
N GLY A 72 -8.87 -23.37 5.11
CA GLY A 72 -7.49 -22.86 5.00
C GLY A 72 -6.69 -22.87 6.30
N VAL A 73 -5.42 -23.28 6.19
CA VAL A 73 -4.16 -23.07 6.98
C VAL A 73 -4.20 -22.97 8.53
N PHE A 74 -5.28 -22.53 9.19
CA PHE A 74 -5.27 -22.19 10.62
C PHE A 74 -5.74 -23.30 11.58
N ARG A 75 -5.89 -24.56 11.13
CA ARG A 75 -6.27 -25.68 12.04
C ARG A 75 -5.24 -25.89 13.16
N MET A 76 -3.96 -25.55 12.93
CA MET A 76 -2.88 -25.59 13.93
C MET A 76 -2.81 -24.33 14.83
N LEU A 77 -3.47 -23.24 14.46
CA LEU A 77 -3.38 -21.94 15.13
C LEU A 77 -4.41 -21.74 16.24
N ARG A 78 -5.21 -22.77 16.54
CA ARG A 78 -6.34 -22.73 17.49
C ARG A 78 -5.93 -22.54 18.97
N GLY A 79 -4.66 -22.71 19.31
CA GLY A 79 -4.20 -22.74 20.70
C GLY A 79 -3.80 -21.40 21.30
N ASP A 80 -3.08 -20.55 20.57
CA ASP A 80 -2.54 -19.29 21.11
C ASP A 80 -2.04 -18.34 20.00
N VAL A 81 -3.00 -17.78 19.23
CA VAL A 81 -2.74 -16.90 18.08
C VAL A 81 -1.91 -15.67 18.46
N THR A 82 -2.15 -15.11 19.64
CA THR A 82 -1.45 -13.92 20.14
C THR A 82 0.03 -14.19 20.34
N ARG A 83 0.38 -15.37 20.87
CA ARG A 83 1.77 -15.78 21.09
C ARG A 83 2.49 -16.09 19.78
N PHE A 84 1.81 -16.71 18.82
CA PHE A 84 2.36 -16.98 17.50
C PHE A 84 2.68 -15.71 16.72
N LEU A 85 1.73 -14.78 16.64
CA LEU A 85 1.91 -13.50 15.93
C LEU A 85 2.98 -12.62 16.60
N ARG A 86 3.04 -12.58 17.94
CA ARG A 86 4.13 -11.89 18.66
C ARG A 86 5.49 -12.50 18.39
N THR A 87 5.58 -13.84 18.35
CA THR A 87 6.85 -14.54 18.07
C THR A 87 7.35 -14.21 16.67
N ILE A 88 6.47 -14.25 15.66
CA ILE A 88 6.85 -13.90 14.28
C ILE A 88 7.29 -12.44 14.19
N LEU A 89 6.56 -11.52 14.83
CA LEU A 89 6.88 -10.09 14.80
C LEU A 89 8.24 -9.78 15.46
N ILE A 90 8.49 -10.38 16.63
CA ILE A 90 9.77 -10.26 17.35
C ILE A 90 10.89 -10.93 16.54
N GLY A 91 10.65 -12.14 16.02
CA GLY A 91 11.62 -12.89 15.24
C GLY A 91 12.02 -12.20 13.93
N THR A 92 11.07 -11.68 13.16
CA THR A 92 11.37 -10.94 11.92
C THR A 92 12.07 -9.61 12.19
N THR A 93 11.72 -8.92 13.28
CA THR A 93 12.44 -7.71 13.69
C THR A 93 13.89 -8.06 14.09
N VAL A 94 14.11 -9.09 14.90
CA VAL A 94 15.46 -9.48 15.34
C VAL A 94 16.31 -10.01 14.18
N VAL A 95 15.76 -10.80 13.27
CA VAL A 95 16.51 -11.46 12.18
C VAL A 95 16.79 -10.51 11.01
N ASN A 96 15.88 -9.59 10.67
CA ASN A 96 16.10 -8.68 9.54
C ASN A 96 16.70 -7.33 9.95
N VAL A 97 16.48 -6.88 11.18
CA VAL A 97 16.95 -5.57 11.65
C VAL A 97 18.21 -5.70 12.49
N GLY A 98 18.32 -6.75 13.31
CA GLY A 98 19.44 -6.96 14.24
C GLY A 98 20.81 -7.04 13.54
N PRO A 99 20.99 -7.88 12.50
CA PRO A 99 22.26 -7.99 11.79
C PRO A 99 22.64 -6.69 11.07
N THR A 100 21.68 -5.98 10.48
CA THR A 100 21.92 -4.70 9.81
C THR A 100 22.26 -3.60 10.81
N ALA A 101 21.62 -3.57 11.98
CA ALA A 101 21.96 -2.67 13.07
C ALA A 101 23.37 -2.92 13.61
N LEU A 102 23.77 -4.19 13.78
CA LEU A 102 25.12 -4.58 14.20
C LEU A 102 26.20 -4.18 13.18
N VAL A 103 25.93 -4.34 11.88
CA VAL A 103 26.85 -3.90 10.81
C VAL A 103 26.99 -2.38 10.80
N ILE A 104 25.90 -1.64 11.02
CA ILE A 104 25.91 -0.18 11.09
C ILE A 104 26.58 0.31 12.38
N GLU A 105 26.38 -0.37 13.51
CA GLU A 105 27.02 -0.05 14.78
C GLU A 105 28.52 -0.31 14.70
N ALA A 106 28.95 -1.40 14.08
CA ALA A 106 30.36 -1.65 13.75
C ALA A 106 30.92 -0.56 12.82
N ALA A 107 30.19 -0.13 11.79
CA ALA A 107 30.60 0.96 10.89
C ALA A 107 30.63 2.34 11.56
N ALA A 108 29.71 2.60 12.50
CA ALA A 108 29.62 3.83 13.27
C ALA A 108 30.72 3.91 14.35
N THR A 109 31.10 2.76 14.92
CA THR A 109 32.26 2.64 15.83
C THR A 109 33.58 2.91 15.11
N ILE A 110 33.67 2.56 13.81
CA ILE A 110 34.81 2.90 12.95
C ILE A 110 34.84 4.40 12.59
N SER A 111 33.69 5.09 12.64
CA SER A 111 33.52 6.46 12.14
C SER A 111 33.26 7.52 13.21
N GLU A 112 33.35 7.20 14.52
CA GLU A 112 32.99 8.08 15.65
C GLU A 112 31.58 8.72 15.55
N ILE A 113 30.61 8.00 14.99
CA ILE A 113 29.22 8.47 14.92
C ILE A 113 28.41 7.78 16.02
N THR A 114 27.79 8.55 16.91
CA THR A 114 26.98 8.03 18.03
C THR A 114 25.63 7.49 17.51
N PRO A 115 25.25 6.22 17.77
CA PRO A 115 23.98 5.68 17.27
C PRO A 115 22.85 5.97 18.28
N LYS A 116 21.96 6.91 17.94
CA LYS A 116 20.63 7.04 18.55
C LYS A 116 19.59 6.89 17.44
N SER A 117 18.61 6.00 17.60
CA SER A 117 17.40 5.89 16.76
C SER A 117 17.54 5.34 15.32
N THR A 118 18.53 4.49 15.04
CA THR A 118 18.88 4.14 13.65
C THR A 118 17.81 3.36 12.87
N THR A 119 17.03 2.49 13.52
CA THR A 119 16.05 1.62 12.83
C THR A 119 14.81 2.37 12.32
N ILE A 120 14.27 3.31 13.12
CA ILE A 120 13.03 4.02 12.81
C ILE A 120 13.26 5.09 11.73
N HIS A 121 14.42 5.76 11.78
CA HIS A 121 14.84 6.67 10.73
C HIS A 121 15.05 5.95 9.38
N TYR A 122 15.52 4.69 9.39
CA TYR A 122 15.78 3.95 8.16
C TYR A 122 14.52 3.69 7.32
N ALA A 123 13.40 3.28 7.92
CA ALA A 123 12.17 3.03 7.18
C ALA A 123 11.62 4.30 6.51
N THR A 124 11.62 5.42 7.24
CA THR A 124 11.25 6.74 6.70
C THR A 124 12.15 7.14 5.53
N GLU A 125 13.47 7.05 5.72
CA GLU A 125 14.44 7.45 4.69
C GLU A 125 14.36 6.55 3.45
N VAL A 126 14.16 5.24 3.60
CA VAL A 126 13.95 4.33 2.48
C VAL A 126 12.68 4.68 1.71
N ALA A 127 11.57 4.95 2.41
CA ALA A 127 10.31 5.35 1.77
C ALA A 127 10.47 6.67 1.00
N ARG A 128 11.07 7.69 1.63
CA ARG A 128 11.34 8.99 0.99
C ARG A 128 12.30 8.87 -0.19
N ALA A 129 13.37 8.08 -0.07
CA ALA A 129 14.31 7.86 -1.17
C ALA A 129 13.63 7.19 -2.38
N LYS A 130 12.73 6.22 -2.16
CA LYS A 130 11.94 5.62 -3.23
C LYS A 130 11.01 6.63 -3.91
N LEU A 131 10.33 7.47 -3.14
CA LEU A 131 9.45 8.53 -3.70
C LEU A 131 10.24 9.58 -4.48
N ARG A 132 11.41 10.01 -3.98
CA ARG A 132 12.30 10.94 -4.71
C ARG A 132 12.77 10.36 -6.04
N ARG A 133 13.13 9.07 -6.08
CA ARG A 133 13.52 8.39 -7.33
C ARG A 133 12.37 8.31 -8.34
N ALA A 134 11.13 8.28 -7.86
CA ALA A 134 9.93 8.37 -8.68
C ALA A 134 9.50 9.81 -9.00
N ASN A 135 10.33 10.81 -8.66
CA ASN A 135 10.05 12.23 -8.81
C ASN A 135 8.75 12.70 -8.09
N VAL A 136 8.43 12.07 -6.97
CA VAL A 136 7.27 12.42 -6.13
C VAL A 136 7.69 13.37 -5.02
N ASN A 137 7.09 14.55 -5.01
CA ASN A 137 7.23 15.52 -3.93
C ASN A 137 6.39 15.11 -2.72
N PHE A 138 6.92 15.30 -1.51
CA PHE A 138 6.21 15.07 -0.26
C PHE A 138 6.22 16.35 0.58
N LEU A 139 5.10 16.66 1.23
CA LEU A 139 4.95 17.87 2.07
C LEU A 139 5.34 17.61 3.52
N SER A 140 5.11 16.40 4.01
CA SER A 140 5.30 16.05 5.42
C SER A 140 6.78 16.09 5.80
N ALA A 141 7.13 16.91 6.79
CA ALA A 141 8.43 16.83 7.45
C ALA A 141 8.54 15.53 8.27
N PRO A 142 9.74 14.95 8.44
CA PRO A 142 9.93 13.84 9.36
C PRO A 142 9.51 14.26 10.78
N VAL A 143 8.65 13.46 11.41
CA VAL A 143 8.21 13.69 12.79
C VAL A 143 9.30 13.21 13.73
N LYS A 144 9.83 14.12 14.57
CA LYS A 144 10.80 13.77 15.60
C LYS A 144 10.16 12.80 16.60
N ASP A 145 10.85 11.70 16.90
CA ASP A 145 10.39 10.63 17.81
C ASP A 145 9.10 9.92 17.35
N GLY A 146 8.68 10.10 16.09
CA GLY A 146 7.55 9.40 15.49
C GLY A 146 7.93 8.05 14.88
N THR A 147 7.03 7.06 14.98
CA THR A 147 7.21 5.75 14.35
C THR A 147 6.52 5.72 12.99
N THR A 148 7.26 5.43 11.92
CA THR A 148 6.73 5.22 10.58
C THR A 148 5.72 4.08 10.56
N GLY A 149 4.58 4.28 9.88
CA GLY A 149 3.65 3.19 9.61
C GLY A 149 4.34 2.04 8.88
N THR A 150 4.08 0.81 9.33
CA THR A 150 4.66 -0.41 8.78
C THR A 150 3.54 -1.43 8.57
N VAL A 151 3.51 -2.03 7.38
CA VAL A 151 2.56 -3.09 7.04
C VAL A 151 3.33 -4.36 6.73
N ILE A 152 2.95 -5.46 7.38
CA ILE A 152 3.44 -6.79 7.04
C ILE A 152 2.43 -7.42 6.10
N VAL A 153 2.88 -7.72 4.88
CA VAL A 153 2.07 -8.37 3.85
C VAL A 153 2.45 -9.84 3.81
N LEU A 154 1.48 -10.71 4.07
CA LEU A 154 1.61 -12.16 3.97
C LEU A 154 0.95 -12.62 2.67
N THR A 155 1.75 -13.07 1.72
CA THR A 155 1.28 -13.51 0.40
C THR A 155 1.26 -15.05 0.33
N THR A 156 0.14 -15.62 -0.10
CA THR A 156 -0.03 -17.07 -0.30
C THR A 156 0.34 -17.48 -1.74
N PRO A 157 0.59 -18.78 -2.02
CA PRO A 157 1.00 -19.24 -3.36
C PRO A 157 0.01 -18.94 -4.50
N ASP A 158 -1.26 -18.68 -4.17
CA ASP A 158 -2.31 -18.23 -5.10
C ASP A 158 -2.33 -16.69 -5.28
N ALA A 159 -1.27 -16.01 -4.86
CA ALA A 159 -1.06 -14.56 -4.90
C ALA A 159 -2.06 -13.73 -4.08
N GLN A 160 -2.88 -14.36 -3.22
CA GLN A 160 -3.72 -13.64 -2.26
C GLN A 160 -2.87 -13.04 -1.12
N ARG A 161 -3.37 -11.98 -0.49
CA ARG A 161 -2.66 -11.26 0.56
C ARG A 161 -3.47 -11.09 1.84
N THR A 162 -2.79 -11.12 2.98
CA THR A 162 -3.29 -10.63 4.27
C THR A 162 -2.34 -9.56 4.81
N MET A 163 -2.88 -8.41 5.21
CA MET A 163 -2.10 -7.27 5.69
C MET A 163 -2.24 -7.09 7.20
N LEU A 164 -1.11 -6.97 7.89
CA LEU A 164 -1.04 -6.59 9.30
C LEU A 164 -0.44 -5.19 9.37
N ALA A 165 -1.30 -4.19 9.52
CA ALA A 165 -0.90 -2.79 9.48
C ALA A 165 -0.70 -2.20 10.88
N TYR A 166 0.44 -1.56 11.10
CA TYR A 166 0.66 -0.61 12.16
C TYR A 166 0.77 0.78 11.53
N GLN A 167 -0.20 1.65 11.77
CA GLN A 167 -0.28 2.96 11.10
C GLN A 167 0.79 3.95 11.60
N GLY A 168 1.26 3.82 12.83
CA GLY A 168 2.25 4.74 13.40
C GLY A 168 1.79 6.20 13.28
N THR A 169 2.67 7.09 12.83
CA THR A 169 2.33 8.50 12.57
C THR A 169 1.60 8.71 11.23
N SER A 170 1.41 7.68 10.41
CA SER A 170 0.80 7.80 9.08
C SER A 170 -0.71 8.02 9.10
N SER A 171 -1.38 7.77 10.23
CA SER A 171 -2.83 7.99 10.39
C SER A 171 -3.24 9.44 10.63
N ILE A 172 -2.27 10.33 10.86
CA ILE A 172 -2.51 11.74 11.21
C ILE A 172 -2.16 12.62 10.02
N VAL A 173 -3.16 13.32 9.49
CA VAL A 173 -2.98 14.37 8.48
C VAL A 173 -3.61 15.65 9.03
N ASN A 174 -2.85 16.75 8.96
CA ASN A 174 -3.32 18.07 9.33
C ASN A 174 -3.50 18.93 8.09
N TYR A 175 -4.60 19.68 8.05
CA TYR A 175 -4.78 20.73 7.05
C TYR A 175 -4.11 22.02 7.50
N ASP A 176 -2.91 22.27 6.99
CA ASP A 176 -2.12 23.48 7.25
C ASP A 176 -1.97 24.35 5.98
N SER A 177 -1.29 25.49 6.11
CA SER A 177 -1.02 26.40 4.98
C SER A 177 -0.20 25.78 3.86
N SER A 178 0.63 24.78 4.17
CA SER A 178 1.47 24.11 3.17
C SER A 178 0.62 23.19 2.30
N LEU A 179 -0.30 22.43 2.92
CA LEU A 179 -1.26 21.60 2.21
C LEU A 179 -2.22 22.45 1.36
N ALA A 180 -2.77 23.52 1.94
CA ALA A 180 -3.62 24.47 1.21
C ALA A 180 -2.93 25.05 -0.03
N SER A 181 -1.66 25.46 0.10
CA SER A 181 -0.90 26.01 -1.03
C SER A 181 -0.69 25.00 -2.15
N VAL A 182 -0.60 23.71 -1.86
CA VAL A 182 -0.43 22.66 -2.89
C VAL A 182 -1.76 22.34 -3.53
N ILE A 183 -2.83 22.19 -2.74
CA ILE A 183 -4.18 21.93 -3.23
C ILE A 183 -4.62 22.99 -4.26
N SER A 184 -4.29 24.27 -4.03
CA SER A 184 -4.61 25.35 -4.98
C SER A 184 -3.99 25.20 -6.38
N LYS A 185 -2.99 24.31 -6.55
CA LYS A 185 -2.29 24.04 -7.80
C LYS A 185 -2.50 22.61 -8.30
N THR A 186 -3.37 21.86 -7.63
CA THR A 186 -3.63 20.45 -7.91
C THR A 186 -4.77 20.34 -8.92
N SER A 187 -4.64 19.45 -9.91
CA SER A 187 -5.74 19.12 -10.82
C SER A 187 -6.67 18.04 -10.26
N ILE A 188 -6.12 17.07 -9.52
CA ILE A 188 -6.87 15.98 -8.89
C ILE A 188 -6.30 15.72 -7.50
N LEU A 189 -7.13 15.85 -6.47
CA LEU A 189 -6.82 15.43 -5.10
C LEU A 189 -7.26 13.98 -4.92
N VAL A 190 -6.33 13.08 -4.58
CA VAL A 190 -6.66 11.68 -4.26
C VAL A 190 -6.65 11.49 -2.74
N VAL A 191 -7.75 10.94 -2.20
CA VAL A 191 -7.93 10.66 -0.79
C VAL A 191 -8.07 9.15 -0.58
N GLU A 192 -7.25 8.60 0.31
CA GLU A 192 -7.35 7.20 0.71
C GLU A 192 -8.36 7.02 1.85
N GLY A 193 -9.25 6.05 1.69
CA GLY A 193 -10.21 5.60 2.70
C GLY A 193 -9.57 5.16 4.02
N TYR A 194 -8.30 4.72 4.02
CA TYR A 194 -7.57 4.41 5.25
C TYR A 194 -7.38 5.60 6.20
N LEU A 195 -7.55 6.84 5.72
CA LEU A 195 -7.41 8.04 6.53
C LEU A 195 -8.66 8.38 7.38
N PHE A 196 -9.75 7.63 7.21
CA PHE A 196 -11.01 7.85 7.92
C PHE A 196 -11.00 7.30 9.36
N GLU A 197 -9.86 6.84 9.88
CA GLU A 197 -9.79 6.23 11.20
C GLU A 197 -9.84 7.22 12.37
N LEU A 198 -9.45 8.48 12.15
CA LEU A 198 -9.34 9.48 13.21
C LEU A 198 -10.23 10.70 12.91
N PRO A 199 -11.10 11.13 13.85
CA PRO A 199 -12.03 12.24 13.62
C PRO A 199 -11.37 13.57 13.23
N HIS A 200 -10.16 13.85 13.71
CA HIS A 200 -9.43 15.05 13.32
C HIS A 200 -8.86 14.96 11.90
N THR A 201 -8.45 13.75 11.48
CA THR A 201 -7.99 13.47 10.11
C THR A 201 -9.16 13.60 9.13
N ILE A 202 -10.34 13.06 9.48
CA ILE A 202 -11.57 13.23 8.68
C ILE A 202 -11.85 14.72 8.44
N LYS A 203 -11.86 15.54 9.49
CA LYS A 203 -12.05 17.00 9.36
C LYS A 203 -11.02 17.68 8.47
N ALA A 204 -9.75 17.25 8.55
CA ALA A 204 -8.69 17.77 7.69
C ALA A 204 -8.91 17.42 6.22
N ILE A 205 -9.38 16.19 5.95
CA ILE A 205 -9.73 15.71 4.61
C ILE A 205 -10.93 16.47 4.06
N THR A 206 -12.01 16.61 4.84
CA THR A 206 -13.21 17.36 4.40
C THR A 206 -12.82 18.77 3.95
N LYS A 207 -12.00 19.46 4.75
CA LYS A 207 -11.50 20.79 4.39
C LYS A 207 -10.59 20.78 3.16
N ALA A 208 -9.79 19.73 2.98
CA ALA A 208 -8.96 19.57 1.78
C ALA A 208 -9.81 19.39 0.51
N CYS A 209 -10.89 18.59 0.58
CA CYS A 209 -11.81 18.38 -0.53
C CYS A 209 -12.56 19.67 -0.89
N GLU A 210 -13.10 20.38 0.10
CA GLU A 210 -13.77 21.68 -0.11
C GLU A 210 -12.82 22.68 -0.80
N ASP A 211 -11.57 22.75 -0.35
CA ASP A 211 -10.58 23.65 -0.94
C ASP A 211 -10.15 23.21 -2.34
N ALA A 212 -10.04 21.91 -2.60
CA ALA A 212 -9.78 21.37 -3.93
C ALA A 212 -10.87 21.81 -4.92
N HIS A 213 -12.13 21.63 -4.57
CA HIS A 213 -13.26 22.07 -5.39
C HIS A 213 -13.29 23.58 -5.63
N ARG A 214 -13.04 24.39 -4.59
CA ARG A 214 -12.96 25.86 -4.75
C ARG A 214 -11.88 26.30 -5.74
N ASN A 215 -10.81 25.53 -5.89
CA ASN A 215 -9.73 25.78 -6.82
C ASN A 215 -9.91 25.07 -8.18
N GLY A 216 -11.06 24.41 -8.42
CA GLY A 216 -11.37 23.72 -9.66
C GLY A 216 -10.67 22.37 -9.84
N ALA A 217 -10.14 21.79 -8.76
CA ALA A 217 -9.57 20.45 -8.77
C ALA A 217 -10.68 19.40 -8.59
N LEU A 218 -10.51 18.24 -9.22
CA LEU A 218 -11.36 17.07 -8.97
C LEU A 218 -10.93 16.35 -7.69
N VAL A 219 -11.87 15.73 -7.00
CA VAL A 219 -11.63 14.90 -5.82
C VAL A 219 -11.87 13.43 -6.17
N ALA A 220 -10.83 12.62 -6.05
CA ALA A 220 -10.90 11.17 -6.20
C ALA A 220 -10.73 10.48 -4.85
N VAL A 221 -11.57 9.49 -4.54
CA VAL A 221 -11.49 8.72 -3.28
C VAL A 221 -11.26 7.24 -3.58
N THR A 222 -10.33 6.60 -2.88
CA THR A 222 -10.20 5.13 -2.90
C THR A 222 -10.87 4.53 -1.67
N ALA A 223 -11.77 3.58 -1.87
CA ALA A 223 -12.54 2.96 -0.79
C ALA A 223 -11.65 2.17 0.21
N SER A 224 -10.48 1.73 -0.25
CA SER A 224 -9.36 1.18 0.51
C SER A 224 -9.57 -0.20 1.16
N ASP A 225 -10.60 -0.37 1.98
CA ASP A 225 -10.89 -1.63 2.67
C ASP A 225 -12.33 -1.66 3.21
N VAL A 226 -12.98 -2.83 3.09
CA VAL A 226 -14.34 -3.08 3.57
C VAL A 226 -14.51 -2.72 5.05
N SER A 227 -13.54 -3.07 5.89
CA SER A 227 -13.67 -2.85 7.33
C SER A 227 -13.56 -1.36 7.70
N CYS A 228 -12.83 -0.56 6.92
CA CYS A 228 -12.77 0.89 7.10
C CYS A 228 -14.12 1.53 6.76
N ILE A 229 -14.73 1.09 5.65
CA ILE A 229 -16.06 1.52 5.22
C ILE A 229 -17.11 1.18 6.29
N GLU A 230 -17.12 -0.05 6.79
CA GLU A 230 -18.11 -0.48 7.79
C GLU A 230 -17.97 0.26 9.14
N ARG A 231 -16.74 0.60 9.56
CA ARG A 231 -16.49 1.32 10.82
C ARG A 231 -16.93 2.78 10.77
N HIS A 232 -16.72 3.43 9.62
CA HIS A 232 -16.89 4.87 9.44
C HIS A 232 -17.86 5.16 8.29
N TYR A 233 -18.94 4.37 8.21
CA TYR A 233 -19.85 4.36 7.06
C TYR A 233 -20.45 5.74 6.77
N ASP A 234 -20.91 6.42 7.81
CA ASP A 234 -21.52 7.74 7.68
C ASP A 234 -20.50 8.79 7.23
N ASP A 235 -19.29 8.79 7.81
CA ASP A 235 -18.21 9.70 7.41
C ASP A 235 -17.77 9.45 5.96
N PHE A 236 -17.70 8.17 5.54
CA PHE A 236 -17.43 7.79 4.16
C PHE A 236 -18.50 8.35 3.22
N TRP A 237 -19.78 8.14 3.53
CA TRP A 237 -20.89 8.63 2.72
C TRP A 237 -20.96 10.14 2.66
N GLU A 238 -20.62 10.83 3.75
CA GLU A 238 -20.53 12.30 3.77
C GLU A 238 -19.50 12.81 2.76
N ILE A 239 -18.33 12.17 2.67
CA ILE A 239 -17.31 12.57 1.70
C ILE A 239 -17.63 12.09 0.28
N ILE A 240 -17.96 10.81 0.07
CA ILE A 240 -18.17 10.31 -1.30
C ILE A 240 -19.45 10.86 -1.94
N GLY A 241 -20.49 11.12 -1.16
CA GLY A 241 -21.77 11.62 -1.66
C GLY A 241 -21.78 13.12 -1.91
N ASN A 242 -20.97 13.90 -1.18
CA ASN A 242 -20.99 15.36 -1.28
C ASN A 242 -19.72 15.97 -1.88
N GLN A 243 -18.58 15.28 -1.78
CA GLN A 243 -17.26 15.85 -2.11
C GLN A 243 -16.50 15.06 -3.17
N ALA A 244 -16.80 13.78 -3.42
CA ALA A 244 -16.06 13.00 -4.40
C ALA A 244 -16.64 13.13 -5.82
N ASP A 245 -15.77 13.44 -6.78
CA ASP A 245 -16.08 13.39 -8.20
C ASP A 245 -15.84 11.99 -8.78
N ILE A 246 -14.83 11.30 -8.24
CA ILE A 246 -14.42 9.97 -8.68
C ILE A 246 -14.27 9.06 -7.45
N VAL A 247 -14.81 7.86 -7.49
CA VAL A 247 -14.56 6.84 -6.47
C VAL A 247 -13.98 5.60 -7.13
N PHE A 248 -12.95 5.02 -6.50
CA PHE A 248 -12.37 3.74 -6.86
C PHE A 248 -12.66 2.73 -5.75
N ALA A 249 -13.20 1.58 -6.12
CA ALA A 249 -13.48 0.48 -5.21
C ALA A 249 -13.19 -0.86 -5.89
N ASN A 250 -12.95 -1.92 -5.11
CA ASN A 250 -13.15 -3.27 -5.59
C ASN A 250 -14.62 -3.72 -5.39
N SER A 251 -14.98 -4.89 -5.90
CA SER A 251 -16.37 -5.36 -5.84
C SER A 251 -16.89 -5.60 -4.43
N ASP A 252 -16.04 -5.94 -3.46
CA ASP A 252 -16.44 -6.13 -2.07
C ASP A 252 -16.62 -4.78 -1.35
N GLU A 253 -15.71 -3.83 -1.57
CA GLU A 253 -15.82 -2.45 -1.07
C GLU A 253 -17.06 -1.75 -1.64
N ALA A 254 -17.34 -1.92 -2.93
CA ALA A 254 -18.51 -1.35 -3.58
C ALA A 254 -19.82 -1.91 -2.97
N ARG A 255 -19.86 -3.21 -2.68
CA ARG A 255 -21.01 -3.82 -1.98
C ARG A 255 -21.15 -3.30 -0.57
N ALA A 256 -20.04 -3.13 0.15
CA ALA A 256 -20.04 -2.57 1.50
C ALA A 256 -20.63 -1.14 1.52
N LEU A 257 -20.24 -0.28 0.58
CA LEU A 257 -20.82 1.06 0.43
C LEU A 257 -22.36 1.03 0.23
N CYS A 258 -22.88 0.00 -0.42
CA CYS A 258 -24.31 -0.15 -0.69
C CYS A 258 -25.07 -0.94 0.39
N HIS A 259 -24.38 -1.51 1.38
CA HIS A 259 -24.94 -2.57 2.24
C HIS A 259 -25.55 -3.75 1.46
N PHE A 260 -24.98 -4.06 0.29
CA PHE A 260 -25.42 -5.18 -0.54
C PHE A 260 -24.80 -6.50 -0.07
N SER A 261 -25.49 -7.60 -0.32
CA SER A 261 -24.97 -8.93 -0.03
C SER A 261 -23.83 -9.29 -0.99
N SER A 262 -23.01 -10.26 -0.60
CA SER A 262 -21.91 -10.77 -1.45
C SER A 262 -22.38 -11.40 -2.77
N THR A 263 -23.68 -11.71 -2.90
CA THR A 263 -24.26 -12.26 -4.13
C THR A 263 -24.61 -11.19 -5.15
N GLU A 264 -24.67 -9.92 -4.75
CA GLU A 264 -25.01 -8.84 -5.67
C GLU A 264 -23.92 -8.68 -6.73
N SER A 265 -24.34 -8.43 -7.97
CA SER A 265 -23.39 -8.37 -9.08
C SER A 265 -22.57 -7.07 -9.01
N PRO A 266 -21.27 -7.10 -9.37
CA PRO A 266 -20.47 -5.88 -9.45
C PRO A 266 -21.05 -4.85 -10.42
N VAL A 267 -21.68 -5.30 -11.53
CA VAL A 267 -22.36 -4.43 -12.50
C VAL A 267 -23.53 -3.69 -11.84
N SER A 268 -24.43 -4.41 -11.17
CA SER A 268 -25.58 -3.82 -10.47
C SER A 268 -25.13 -2.80 -9.43
N THR A 269 -24.11 -3.18 -8.64
CA THR A 269 -23.53 -2.33 -7.59
C THR A 269 -22.92 -1.06 -8.18
N THR A 270 -22.20 -1.18 -9.29
CA THR A 270 -21.63 -0.05 -10.03
C THR A 270 -22.70 0.90 -10.53
N LYS A 271 -23.76 0.37 -11.17
CA LYS A 271 -24.90 1.17 -11.64
C LYS A 271 -25.58 1.91 -10.50
N TYR A 272 -25.85 1.21 -9.40
CA TYR A 272 -26.45 1.80 -8.19
C TYR A 272 -25.63 2.98 -7.65
N LEU A 273 -24.33 2.78 -7.42
CA LEU A 273 -23.44 3.82 -6.91
C LEU A 273 -23.33 5.03 -7.86
N SER A 274 -23.38 4.80 -9.17
CA SER A 274 -23.29 5.86 -10.18
C SER A 274 -24.50 6.82 -10.22
N HIS A 275 -25.55 6.55 -9.44
CA HIS A 275 -26.63 7.52 -9.21
C HIS A 275 -26.25 8.60 -8.20
N PHE A 276 -25.31 8.30 -7.29
CA PHE A 276 -24.90 9.18 -6.21
C PHE A 276 -23.52 9.79 -6.44
N ILE A 277 -22.64 9.05 -7.13
CA ILE A 277 -21.26 9.44 -7.40
C ILE A 277 -21.13 9.76 -8.89
N PRO A 278 -20.53 10.91 -9.28
CA PRO A 278 -20.42 11.30 -10.70
C PRO A 278 -19.70 10.25 -11.56
N LEU A 279 -18.62 9.66 -11.03
CA LEU A 279 -17.92 8.54 -11.66
C LEU A 279 -17.46 7.52 -10.59
N ILE A 280 -17.86 6.27 -10.73
CA ILE A 280 -17.43 5.15 -9.88
C ILE A 280 -16.71 4.11 -10.72
N SER A 281 -15.53 3.66 -10.31
CA SER A 281 -14.82 2.55 -10.93
C SER A 281 -14.73 1.38 -9.96
N VAL A 282 -15.36 0.27 -10.32
CA VAL A 282 -15.40 -0.97 -9.53
C VAL A 282 -14.54 -2.04 -10.20
N THR A 283 -13.44 -2.40 -9.56
CA THR A 283 -12.57 -3.50 -10.00
C THR A 283 -13.08 -4.85 -9.50
N ASP A 284 -12.93 -5.90 -10.30
CA ASP A 284 -13.42 -7.24 -9.99
C ASP A 284 -12.35 -8.33 -10.23
N GLY A 285 -11.12 -8.01 -9.83
CA GLY A 285 -9.95 -8.89 -9.98
C GLY A 285 -9.73 -9.32 -11.43
N CYS A 286 -9.55 -10.63 -11.63
CA CYS A 286 -9.33 -11.20 -12.96
C CYS A 286 -10.56 -11.17 -13.88
N ARG A 287 -11.73 -10.71 -13.41
CA ARG A 287 -12.93 -10.54 -14.25
C ARG A 287 -12.98 -9.19 -14.95
N GLY A 288 -12.08 -8.27 -14.62
CA GLY A 288 -12.00 -6.94 -15.21
C GLY A 288 -12.51 -5.86 -14.27
N SER A 289 -13.18 -4.86 -14.81
CA SER A 289 -13.72 -3.74 -14.03
C SER A 289 -14.94 -3.13 -14.71
N TYR A 290 -15.69 -2.32 -13.96
CA TYR A 290 -16.91 -1.66 -14.38
C TYR A 290 -16.83 -0.19 -14.02
N ILE A 291 -17.03 0.70 -14.99
CA ILE A 291 -17.01 2.15 -14.78
C ILE A 291 -18.43 2.68 -14.90
N GLY A 292 -18.96 3.19 -13.79
CA GLY A 292 -20.31 3.69 -13.66
C GLY A 292 -20.42 5.21 -13.82
N VAL A 293 -21.38 5.65 -14.62
CA VAL A 293 -21.74 7.07 -14.80
C VAL A 293 -23.25 7.17 -15.03
N LYS A 294 -23.96 8.00 -14.25
CA LYS A 294 -25.38 8.33 -14.43
C LYS A 294 -26.32 7.12 -14.54
N GLY A 295 -26.11 6.09 -13.72
CA GLY A 295 -26.92 4.87 -13.69
C GLY A 295 -26.50 3.80 -14.70
N GLU A 296 -25.55 4.09 -15.58
CA GLU A 296 -24.99 3.12 -16.52
C GLU A 296 -23.62 2.63 -16.10
N ALA A 297 -23.20 1.46 -16.62
CA ALA A 297 -21.90 0.88 -16.34
C ALA A 297 -21.25 0.35 -17.62
N VAL A 298 -19.99 0.75 -17.85
CA VAL A 298 -19.16 0.29 -18.96
C VAL A 298 -18.24 -0.83 -18.47
N TYR A 299 -18.30 -1.99 -19.10
CA TYR A 299 -17.39 -3.10 -18.81
C TYR A 299 -16.02 -2.89 -19.46
N ILE A 300 -14.98 -3.13 -18.68
CA ILE A 300 -13.58 -3.08 -19.09
C ILE A 300 -12.96 -4.46 -18.89
N PRO A 301 -12.49 -5.12 -19.98
CA PRO A 301 -11.85 -6.42 -19.87
C PRO A 301 -10.53 -6.32 -19.09
N PRO A 302 -10.15 -7.38 -18.35
CA PRO A 302 -8.85 -7.44 -17.67
C PRO A 302 -7.71 -7.46 -18.71
N SER A 303 -6.56 -6.89 -18.34
CA SER A 303 -5.33 -7.08 -19.12
C SER A 303 -4.69 -8.42 -18.73
N PRO A 304 -4.26 -9.27 -19.70
CA PRO A 304 -3.64 -10.55 -19.39
C PRO A 304 -2.35 -10.40 -18.57
N CYS A 305 -2.23 -11.16 -17.48
CA CYS A 305 -0.99 -11.31 -16.72
C CYS A 305 -0.98 -12.64 -15.94
N VAL A 306 0.21 -13.15 -15.62
CA VAL A 306 0.37 -14.22 -14.63
C VAL A 306 0.54 -13.54 -13.26
N PRO A 307 -0.37 -13.76 -12.29
CA PRO A 307 -0.30 -13.08 -11.00
C PRO A 307 0.89 -13.59 -10.18
N VAL A 308 1.71 -12.65 -9.70
CA VAL A 308 2.84 -12.88 -8.78
C VAL A 308 2.53 -12.32 -7.40
N ASP A 309 2.04 -11.08 -7.34
CA ASP A 309 1.67 -10.39 -6.11
C ASP A 309 0.50 -9.44 -6.39
N THR A 310 -0.65 -9.65 -5.76
CA THR A 310 -1.83 -8.78 -5.97
C THR A 310 -1.79 -7.48 -5.16
N CYS A 311 -0.76 -7.27 -4.34
CA CYS A 311 -0.63 -6.07 -3.52
C CYS A 311 -0.37 -4.84 -4.40
N GLY A 312 -1.14 -3.76 -4.18
CA GLY A 312 -1.06 -2.54 -5.00
C GLY A 312 -1.83 -2.59 -6.33
N ALA A 313 -2.57 -3.66 -6.63
CA ALA A 313 -3.35 -3.76 -7.87
C ALA A 313 -4.39 -2.63 -8.01
N GLY A 314 -5.11 -2.32 -6.93
CA GLY A 314 -6.10 -1.23 -6.91
C GLY A 314 -5.45 0.15 -7.06
N ASP A 315 -4.35 0.39 -6.34
CA ASP A 315 -3.59 1.65 -6.41
C ASP A 315 -3.04 1.89 -7.82
N ALA A 316 -2.51 0.82 -8.44
CA ALA A 316 -2.01 0.83 -9.82
C ALA A 316 -3.14 1.08 -10.82
N TYR A 317 -4.30 0.43 -10.64
CA TYR A 317 -5.48 0.67 -11.46
C TYR A 317 -5.93 2.13 -11.39
N ALA A 318 -6.14 2.66 -10.18
CA ALA A 318 -6.54 4.06 -9.96
C ALA A 318 -5.50 5.03 -10.57
N SER A 319 -4.20 4.76 -10.37
CA SER A 319 -3.13 5.56 -10.96
C SER A 319 -3.18 5.58 -12.48
N GLY A 320 -3.38 4.42 -13.13
CA GLY A 320 -3.49 4.33 -14.59
C GLY A 320 -4.73 5.02 -15.13
N PHE A 321 -5.86 4.93 -14.42
CA PHE A 321 -7.09 5.62 -14.77
C PHE A 321 -6.90 7.15 -14.74
N LEU A 322 -6.41 7.67 -13.61
CA LEU A 322 -6.18 9.11 -13.42
C LEU A 322 -5.10 9.66 -14.35
N TYR A 323 -4.06 8.86 -14.64
CA TYR A 323 -3.04 9.22 -15.62
C TYR A 323 -3.64 9.38 -17.03
N GLY A 324 -4.50 8.44 -17.45
CA GLY A 324 -5.22 8.57 -18.73
C GLY A 324 -6.04 9.85 -18.82
N MET A 325 -6.76 10.18 -17.75
CA MET A 325 -7.54 11.41 -17.65
C MET A 325 -6.67 12.67 -17.76
N LEU A 326 -5.56 12.72 -17.02
CA LEU A 326 -4.62 13.86 -17.03
C LEU A 326 -3.91 14.03 -18.39
N ARG A 327 -3.75 12.95 -19.15
CA ARG A 327 -3.12 12.97 -20.48
C ARG A 327 -4.13 13.15 -21.63
N GLY A 328 -5.40 13.40 -21.32
CA GLY A 328 -6.42 13.75 -22.30
C GLY A 328 -7.11 12.56 -22.98
N THR A 329 -7.11 11.37 -22.37
CA THR A 329 -8.04 10.31 -22.76
C THR A 329 -9.39 10.58 -22.10
N TRP A 330 -10.40 10.89 -22.93
CA TRP A 330 -11.72 11.29 -22.45
C TRP A 330 -12.77 10.18 -22.51
N ASP A 331 -12.50 9.07 -23.20
CA ASP A 331 -13.42 7.94 -23.23
C ASP A 331 -13.15 6.97 -22.06
N LEU A 332 -14.24 6.53 -21.41
CA LEU A 332 -14.16 5.65 -20.23
C LEU A 332 -13.44 4.33 -20.54
N LYS A 333 -13.56 3.84 -21.79
CA LYS A 333 -12.98 2.57 -22.19
C LYS A 333 -11.46 2.65 -22.32
N GLY A 334 -10.94 3.73 -22.88
CA GLY A 334 -9.52 4.05 -22.98
C GLY A 334 -8.88 4.18 -21.61
N MET A 335 -9.48 5.00 -20.72
CA MET A 335 -9.00 5.15 -19.34
C MET A 335 -9.01 3.83 -18.58
N GLY A 336 -10.12 3.07 -18.65
CA GLY A 336 -10.21 1.76 -18.01
C GLY A 336 -9.22 0.73 -18.57
N THR A 337 -9.00 0.73 -19.88
CA THR A 337 -8.03 -0.18 -20.52
C THR A 337 -6.60 0.13 -20.08
N LEU A 338 -6.25 1.42 -19.97
CA LEU A 338 -4.95 1.84 -19.45
C LEU A 338 -4.79 1.45 -17.98
N ALA A 339 -5.80 1.70 -17.16
CA ALA A 339 -5.84 1.29 -15.75
C ALA A 339 -5.62 -0.23 -15.59
N ALA A 340 -6.31 -1.04 -16.40
CA ALA A 340 -6.17 -2.50 -16.40
C ALA A 340 -4.76 -2.95 -16.80
N LYS A 341 -4.14 -2.30 -17.80
CA LYS A 341 -2.75 -2.58 -18.20
C LYS A 341 -1.76 -2.26 -17.09
N VAL A 342 -1.87 -1.08 -16.48
CA VAL A 342 -1.00 -0.66 -15.37
C VAL A 342 -1.11 -1.61 -14.18
N ALA A 343 -2.34 -1.99 -13.81
CA ALA A 343 -2.58 -2.96 -12.75
C ALA A 343 -1.99 -4.34 -13.06
N ALA A 344 -2.15 -4.83 -14.29
CA ALA A 344 -1.61 -6.12 -14.71
C ALA A 344 -0.07 -6.19 -14.64
N VAL A 345 0.62 -5.09 -14.97
CA VAL A 345 2.08 -5.02 -14.82
C VAL A 345 2.50 -5.09 -13.36
N VAL A 346 1.83 -4.36 -12.46
CA VAL A 346 2.13 -4.42 -11.02
C VAL A 346 1.84 -5.81 -10.46
N VAL A 347 0.72 -6.42 -10.86
CA VAL A 347 0.33 -7.77 -10.41
C VAL A 347 1.31 -8.86 -10.89
N GLY A 348 1.94 -8.65 -12.05
CA GLY A 348 2.90 -9.58 -12.66
C GLY A 348 4.31 -9.54 -12.07
N GLN A 349 4.54 -8.78 -11.00
CA GLN A 349 5.85 -8.65 -10.35
C GLN A 349 5.71 -8.69 -8.83
N GLN A 350 6.84 -8.73 -8.10
CA GLN A 350 6.83 -8.66 -6.65
C GLN A 350 6.82 -7.19 -6.17
N GLY A 351 5.94 -6.88 -5.21
CA GLY A 351 5.83 -5.56 -4.60
C GLY A 351 4.82 -4.63 -5.28
N THR A 352 4.51 -3.52 -4.62
CA THR A 352 3.27 -2.75 -4.84
C THR A 352 3.36 -1.59 -5.83
N ARG A 353 4.51 -1.40 -6.50
CA ARG A 353 4.76 -0.22 -7.34
C ARG A 353 5.44 -0.62 -8.62
N LEU A 354 5.07 0.02 -9.73
CA LEU A 354 5.79 -0.09 -11.00
C LEU A 354 7.28 0.16 -10.80
N ARG A 355 8.12 -0.63 -11.47
CA ARG A 355 9.53 -0.27 -11.62
C ARG A 355 9.60 0.92 -12.58
N VAL A 356 10.64 1.75 -12.43
CA VAL A 356 10.81 2.95 -13.26
C VAL A 356 10.80 2.59 -14.75
N GLN A 357 11.45 1.48 -15.13
CA GLN A 357 11.49 1.01 -16.51
C GLN A 357 10.10 0.65 -17.04
N ASP A 358 9.30 -0.10 -16.28
CA ASP A 358 7.95 -0.48 -16.70
C ASP A 358 7.04 0.76 -16.84
N ALA A 359 7.21 1.76 -15.97
CA ALA A 359 6.47 3.01 -16.05
C ALA A 359 6.81 3.79 -17.34
N VAL A 360 8.09 3.83 -17.73
CA VAL A 360 8.54 4.45 -18.99
C VAL A 360 7.98 3.72 -20.20
N GLU A 361 8.02 2.39 -20.19
CA GLU A 361 7.47 1.56 -21.28
C GLU A 361 5.95 1.72 -21.41
N LEU A 362 5.22 1.72 -20.30
CA LEU A 362 3.78 1.96 -20.28
C LEU A 362 3.44 3.36 -20.82
N ALA A 363 4.16 4.40 -20.39
CA ALA A 363 3.96 5.76 -20.87
C ALA A 363 4.20 5.88 -22.39
N GLY A 364 5.30 5.31 -22.90
CA GLY A 364 5.61 5.32 -24.34
C GLY A 364 4.57 4.55 -25.16
N SER A 365 4.09 3.40 -24.66
CA SER A 365 3.04 2.62 -25.34
C SER A 365 1.71 3.38 -25.43
N PHE A 366 1.43 4.22 -24.43
CA PHE A 366 0.22 5.00 -24.36
C PHE A 366 0.27 6.23 -25.28
N GLU A 367 1.41 6.92 -25.35
CA GLU A 367 1.62 8.05 -26.27
C GLU A 367 1.48 7.60 -27.74
N ALA A 368 2.10 6.48 -28.11
CA ALA A 368 1.94 5.91 -29.45
C ALA A 368 0.48 5.57 -29.78
N HIS A 369 -0.30 5.12 -28.78
CA HIS A 369 -1.72 4.83 -28.98
C HIS A 369 -2.54 6.12 -29.20
N LEU A 370 -2.31 7.17 -28.39
CA LEU A 370 -2.96 8.46 -28.57
C LEU A 370 -2.70 9.06 -29.95
N GLU A 371 -1.45 9.01 -30.42
CA GLU A 371 -1.09 9.47 -31.77
C GLU A 371 -1.82 8.68 -32.86
N SER A 372 -1.88 7.35 -32.73
CA SER A 372 -2.59 6.50 -33.70
C SER A 372 -4.10 6.74 -33.73
N SER A 373 -4.71 7.11 -32.60
CA SER A 373 -6.14 7.40 -32.50
C SER A 373 -6.49 8.82 -32.97
N GLY A 374 -5.58 9.80 -32.79
CA GLY A 374 -5.76 11.17 -33.28
C GLY A 374 -5.62 11.31 -34.80
N VAL A 375 -4.84 10.44 -35.45
CA VAL A 375 -4.69 10.44 -36.92
C VAL A 375 -5.96 9.93 -37.64
N ILE A 376 -6.84 9.21 -36.94
CA ILE A 376 -8.10 8.69 -37.52
C ILE A 376 -9.24 9.73 -37.48
N SER A 377 -9.17 10.76 -36.62
CA SER A 377 -10.22 11.80 -36.55
C SER A 377 -10.12 12.90 -37.61
N ASP A 378 -9.03 12.98 -38.38
CA ASP A 378 -8.80 14.07 -39.35
C ASP A 378 -9.10 13.69 -40.82
N VAL A 379 -9.74 12.54 -41.09
CA VAL A 379 -10.01 12.06 -42.47
C VAL A 379 -11.51 11.99 -42.85
N GLU A 380 -12.45 12.31 -41.95
CA GLU A 380 -13.88 12.42 -42.32
C GLU A 380 -14.39 13.87 -42.22
N SER A 381 -13.78 14.77 -43.00
CA SER A 381 -14.43 16.02 -43.40
C SER A 381 -13.97 16.48 -44.79
N SER A 382 -14.26 15.70 -45.83
CA SER A 382 -14.38 16.26 -47.17
C SER A 382 -15.40 15.49 -48.01
N ASP A 383 -16.38 16.26 -48.48
CA ASP A 383 -17.12 16.07 -49.72
C ASP A 383 -18.11 14.89 -49.80
N HIS A 384 -19.39 15.21 -49.61
CA HIS A 384 -20.40 15.18 -50.69
C HIS A 384 -21.81 15.48 -50.16
N ILE A 385 -22.23 16.75 -50.21
CA ILE A 385 -23.64 17.11 -50.33
C ILE A 385 -23.78 18.20 -51.40
N SER A 386 -24.14 17.78 -52.62
CA SER A 386 -24.87 18.58 -53.60
C SER A 386 -25.35 17.68 -54.73
N SER A 387 -26.53 17.06 -54.57
CA SER A 387 -27.54 16.91 -55.64
C SER A 387 -28.70 16.01 -55.17
N LEU A 388 -29.80 16.64 -54.74
CA LEU A 388 -31.21 16.41 -55.12
C LEU A 388 -32.16 16.93 -54.04
#